data_AF-A0A4V2YDI5-F1
#
_entry.id   AF-A0A4V2YDI5-F1
#
_cell.length_a   1.000
_cell.length_b   1.000
_cell.length_c   1.000
_cell.angle_alpha   90.00
_cell.angle_beta   90.00
_cell.angle_gamma   90.00
#
_symmetry.space_group_name_H-M   'P 1'
#
loop_
_entity.id
_entity.type
_entity.pdbx_description
1 polymer ?
#
loop_
_entity_poly.entity_id
_entity_poly.type
_entity_poly.pdbx_seq_one_letter_code
_entity_poly.pdbx_strand_id
1 'polypeptide(L)'
;RYIEANPLSPKSLREAQEAVGRATFVDGGVIGPPPAGGPSPTHLMLSGAAAAQAAELWAGTAVTPMVVGDLPGAASAAKSSYALYNKGKAALAVLAFQLADKHGVTEALTAQQVRGDAGSLQDPSLPDQLRRVAWRWGPEFDELAETLDDAGLESDAARALRLVWTKLT
;
A
#
# COMPACT_ATOMS: atom_id res chain seq x y z
N ARG A 1 0.71 -22.03 15.48
CA ARG A 1 1.20 -20.75 14.93
C ARG A 1 -0.02 -19.96 14.48
N TYR A 2 -0.02 -18.65 14.62
CA TYR A 2 -1.07 -17.76 14.13
C TYR A 2 -0.44 -16.84 13.09
N ILE A 3 -1.10 -16.68 11.94
CA ILE A 3 -0.64 -15.80 10.87
C ILE A 3 -1.66 -14.68 10.77
N GLU A 4 -1.24 -13.47 11.10
CA GLU A 4 -2.05 -12.26 11.01
C GLU A 4 -1.75 -11.59 9.66
N ALA A 5 -2.67 -11.67 8.70
CA ALA A 5 -2.51 -11.08 7.37
C ALA A 5 -3.56 -10.01 7.04
N ASN A 6 -4.38 -9.62 8.02
CA ASN A 6 -5.35 -8.55 7.89
C ASN A 6 -4.63 -7.19 7.80
N PRO A 7 -5.27 -6.18 7.18
CA PRO A 7 -4.77 -4.82 7.21
C PRO A 7 -4.97 -4.21 8.60
N LEU A 8 -3.98 -4.40 9.48
CA LEU A 8 -3.94 -3.81 10.81
C LEU A 8 -2.97 -2.63 10.89
N SER A 9 -3.28 -1.66 11.75
CA SER A 9 -2.33 -0.64 12.19
C SER A 9 -1.22 -1.26 13.04
N PRO A 10 -0.06 -0.59 13.20
CA PRO A 10 1.01 -1.07 14.08
C PRO A 10 0.53 -1.35 15.51
N LYS A 11 -0.37 -0.50 16.04
CA LYS A 11 -0.98 -0.69 17.35
C LYS A 11 -1.85 -1.95 17.39
N SER A 12 -2.76 -2.12 16.43
CA SER A 12 -3.64 -3.29 16.39
C SER A 12 -2.89 -4.59 16.15
N LEU A 13 -1.75 -4.56 15.44
CA LEU A 13 -0.88 -5.72 15.29
C LEU A 13 -0.25 -6.14 16.64
N ARG A 14 0.21 -5.17 17.45
CA ARG A 14 0.71 -5.43 18.81
C ARG A 14 -0.38 -6.03 19.70
N GLU A 15 -1.59 -5.46 19.68
CA GLU A 15 -2.75 -5.98 20.41
C GLU A 15 -3.12 -7.42 19.97
N ALA A 16 -3.11 -7.69 18.66
CA ALA A 16 -3.35 -9.03 18.13
C ALA A 16 -2.27 -10.02 18.59
N GLN A 17 -1.01 -9.61 18.58
CA GLN A 17 0.10 -10.43 19.07
C GLN A 17 -0.05 -10.78 20.57
N GLU A 18 -0.44 -9.80 21.39
CA GLU A 18 -0.70 -10.01 22.83
C GLU A 18 -1.89 -10.95 23.05
N ALA A 19 -2.99 -10.77 22.31
CA ALA A 19 -4.21 -11.56 22.44
C ALA A 19 -4.02 -13.03 22.07
N VAL A 20 -3.12 -13.32 21.12
CA VAL A 20 -2.77 -14.69 20.69
C VAL A 20 -1.98 -15.46 21.76
N GLY A 21 -1.40 -14.76 22.74
CA GLY A 21 -0.76 -15.35 23.92
C GLY A 21 0.52 -16.12 23.58
N ARG A 22 0.57 -17.42 23.92
CA ARG A 22 1.79 -18.25 23.79
C ARG A 22 2.01 -18.83 22.38
N ALA A 23 1.07 -18.65 21.45
CA ALA A 23 1.26 -19.20 20.12
C ALA A 23 2.32 -18.39 19.34
N THR A 24 3.10 -19.07 18.51
CA THR A 24 4.03 -18.39 17.61
C THR A 24 3.26 -17.51 16.63
N PHE A 25 3.53 -16.20 16.68
CA PHE A 25 2.89 -15.18 15.84
C PHE A 25 3.75 -14.89 14.61
N VAL A 26 3.10 -14.79 13.45
CA VAL A 26 3.71 -14.40 12.17
C VAL A 26 2.89 -13.24 11.62
N ASP A 27 3.54 -12.09 11.38
CA ASP A 27 2.94 -10.93 10.74
C ASP A 27 2.98 -11.10 9.22
N GLY A 28 1.88 -10.77 8.56
CA GLY A 28 1.63 -10.97 7.14
C GLY A 28 1.15 -9.70 6.44
N GLY A 29 1.66 -9.46 5.24
CA GLY A 29 1.25 -8.35 4.37
C GLY A 29 0.96 -8.84 2.96
N VAL A 30 -0.28 -8.65 2.50
CA VAL A 30 -0.70 -9.04 1.14
C VAL A 30 -0.57 -7.85 0.19
N ILE A 31 0.15 -8.04 -0.92
CA ILE A 31 0.27 -7.08 -2.02
C ILE A 31 -0.08 -7.77 -3.34
N GLY A 32 -0.91 -7.11 -4.15
CA GLY A 32 -1.24 -7.56 -5.50
C GLY A 32 -2.71 -7.96 -5.65
N PRO A 33 -3.08 -8.43 -6.86
CA PRO A 33 -4.45 -8.85 -7.14
C PRO A 33 -4.79 -10.15 -6.40
N PRO A 34 -6.07 -10.58 -6.40
CA PRO A 34 -6.45 -11.93 -5.97
C PRO A 34 -5.64 -13.01 -6.74
N PRO A 35 -5.26 -14.12 -6.08
CA PRO A 35 -4.38 -15.13 -6.66
C PRO A 35 -5.10 -15.97 -7.72
N ALA A 36 -4.99 -15.59 -8.98
CA ALA A 36 -5.62 -16.26 -10.13
C ALA A 36 -4.63 -16.97 -11.09
N GLY A 37 -3.35 -17.04 -10.75
CA GLY A 37 -2.33 -17.76 -11.56
C GLY A 37 -1.84 -17.02 -12.81
N GLY A 38 -1.82 -15.69 -12.79
CA GLY A 38 -1.37 -14.83 -13.90
C GLY A 38 0.04 -14.25 -13.73
N PRO A 39 0.48 -13.36 -14.65
CA PRO A 39 1.83 -12.78 -14.65
C PRO A 39 2.11 -11.82 -13.49
N SER A 40 1.08 -11.40 -12.75
CA SER A 40 1.19 -10.58 -11.55
C SER A 40 0.79 -11.42 -10.34
N PRO A 41 1.77 -12.04 -9.64
CA PRO A 41 1.47 -12.87 -8.49
C PRO A 41 0.97 -12.03 -7.31
N THR A 42 0.19 -12.66 -6.43
CA THR A 42 -0.08 -12.12 -5.10
C THR A 42 1.15 -12.35 -4.24
N HIS A 43 1.80 -11.30 -3.78
CA HIS A 43 2.89 -11.41 -2.82
C HIS A 43 2.33 -11.45 -1.39
N LEU A 44 2.72 -12.46 -0.63
CA LEU A 44 2.48 -12.54 0.80
C LEU A 44 3.79 -12.31 1.53
N MET A 45 4.01 -11.09 1.97
CA MET A 45 5.13 -10.74 2.83
C MET A 45 4.89 -11.33 4.23
N LEU A 46 5.91 -11.94 4.82
CA LEU A 46 5.85 -12.62 6.11
C LEU A 46 7.02 -12.17 6.98
N SER A 47 6.76 -11.96 8.26
CA SER A 47 7.80 -11.65 9.23
C SER A 47 7.56 -12.28 10.61
N GLY A 48 8.64 -12.53 11.34
CA GLY A 48 8.63 -13.22 12.63
C GLY A 48 9.45 -14.51 12.62
N ALA A 49 9.79 -15.02 13.81
CA ALA A 49 10.70 -16.16 13.98
C ALA A 49 10.28 -17.45 13.26
N ALA A 50 9.00 -17.60 12.90
CA ALA A 50 8.49 -18.73 12.14
C ALA A 50 8.04 -18.38 10.70
N ALA A 51 8.40 -17.20 10.17
CA ALA A 51 7.99 -16.75 8.85
C ALA A 51 8.46 -17.68 7.72
N ALA A 52 9.70 -18.19 7.79
CA ALA A 52 10.22 -19.14 6.80
C ALA A 52 9.41 -20.44 6.76
N GLN A 53 9.10 -21.00 7.94
CA GLN A 53 8.27 -22.21 8.03
C GLN A 53 6.82 -21.94 7.61
N ALA A 54 6.30 -20.74 7.87
CA ALA A 54 4.96 -20.35 7.42
C ALA A 54 4.90 -20.23 5.90
N ALA A 55 5.95 -19.70 5.25
CA ALA A 55 6.02 -19.56 3.80
C ALA A 55 5.80 -20.88 3.05
N GLU A 56 6.25 -22.01 3.61
CA GLU A 56 6.08 -23.35 3.04
C GLU A 56 4.60 -23.73 2.83
N LEU A 57 3.67 -23.15 3.58
CA LEU A 57 2.23 -23.41 3.44
C LEU A 57 1.66 -22.98 2.07
N TRP A 58 2.36 -22.08 1.36
CA TRP A 58 1.94 -21.58 0.04
C TRP A 58 2.68 -22.24 -1.12
N ALA A 59 3.51 -23.26 -0.85
CA ALA A 59 4.19 -24.01 -1.89
C ALA A 59 3.18 -24.61 -2.89
N GLY A 60 3.43 -24.38 -4.19
CA GLY A 60 2.56 -24.85 -5.27
C GLY A 60 1.25 -24.07 -5.44
N THR A 61 1.05 -22.95 -4.73
CA THR A 61 -0.12 -22.06 -4.92
C THR A 61 0.23 -20.88 -5.83
N ALA A 62 -0.79 -20.09 -6.21
CA ALA A 62 -0.59 -18.84 -6.95
C ALA A 62 -0.13 -17.65 -6.08
N VAL A 63 0.05 -17.87 -4.77
CA VAL A 63 0.61 -16.88 -3.83
C VAL A 63 2.12 -17.08 -3.76
N THR A 64 2.86 -15.98 -3.87
CA THR A 64 4.32 -15.96 -3.73
C THR A 64 4.68 -15.44 -2.33
N PRO A 65 5.07 -16.32 -1.38
CA PRO A 65 5.47 -15.88 -0.06
C PRO A 65 6.86 -15.23 -0.09
N MET A 66 7.07 -14.20 0.73
CA MET A 66 8.34 -13.47 0.86
C MET A 66 8.64 -13.25 2.34
N VAL A 67 9.73 -13.81 2.86
CA VAL A 67 10.18 -13.49 4.22
C VAL A 67 10.92 -12.17 4.21
N VAL A 68 10.42 -11.17 4.94
CA VAL A 68 10.94 -9.79 4.90
C VAL A 68 11.51 -9.31 6.24
N GLY A 69 11.51 -10.16 7.26
CA GLY A 69 12.14 -9.87 8.54
C GLY A 69 11.88 -10.92 9.62
N ASP A 70 12.70 -10.89 10.66
CA ASP A 70 12.66 -11.91 11.73
C ASP A 70 11.72 -11.52 12.89
N LEU A 71 11.21 -10.30 12.90
CA LEU A 71 10.31 -9.78 13.92
C LEU A 71 8.94 -9.39 13.33
N PRO A 72 7.82 -9.69 14.02
CA PRO A 72 6.52 -9.18 13.63
C PRO A 72 6.51 -7.65 13.49
N GLY A 73 5.82 -7.15 12.47
CA GLY A 73 5.74 -5.74 12.12
C GLY A 73 6.47 -5.40 10.82
N ALA A 74 7.50 -6.15 10.44
CA ALA A 74 8.26 -5.89 9.21
C ALA A 74 7.42 -6.12 7.95
N ALA A 75 6.56 -7.13 7.92
CA ALA A 75 5.67 -7.38 6.78
C ALA A 75 4.59 -6.30 6.67
N SER A 76 4.00 -5.90 7.79
CA SER A 76 3.04 -4.79 7.86
C SER A 76 3.68 -3.45 7.45
N ALA A 77 4.92 -3.17 7.85
CA ALA A 77 5.67 -1.99 7.43
C ALA A 77 5.98 -2.00 5.92
N ALA A 78 6.39 -3.15 5.36
CA ALA A 78 6.66 -3.29 3.93
C ALA A 78 5.40 -3.06 3.09
N LYS A 79 4.26 -3.63 3.50
CA LYS A 79 2.95 -3.39 2.88
C LYS A 79 2.55 -1.91 2.94
N SER A 80 2.68 -1.28 4.10
CA SER A 80 2.36 0.14 4.30
C SER A 80 3.23 1.04 3.44
N SER A 81 4.53 0.74 3.35
CA SER A 81 5.47 1.47 2.49
C SER A 81 5.07 1.38 1.00
N TYR A 82 4.68 0.19 0.54
CA TYR A 82 4.21 0.01 -0.84
C TYR A 82 2.89 0.77 -1.10
N ALA A 83 1.95 0.72 -0.15
CA ALA A 83 0.67 1.43 -0.25
C ALA A 83 0.87 2.95 -0.30
N LEU A 84 1.70 3.50 0.61
CA LEU A 84 2.05 4.92 0.65
C LEU A 84 2.61 5.38 -0.69
N TYR A 85 3.59 4.67 -1.24
CA TYR A 85 4.21 5.05 -2.51
C TYR A 85 3.21 5.02 -3.68
N ASN A 86 2.50 3.91 -3.88
CA ASN A 86 1.66 3.74 -5.06
C ASN A 86 0.44 4.66 -5.04
N LYS A 87 -0.22 4.77 -3.89
CA LYS A 87 -1.35 5.69 -3.75
C LYS A 87 -0.86 7.12 -3.73
N GLY A 88 0.25 7.42 -3.05
CA GLY A 88 0.79 8.78 -3.01
C GLY A 88 1.11 9.31 -4.40
N LYS A 89 1.75 8.49 -5.24
CA LYS A 89 1.98 8.81 -6.65
C LYS A 89 0.69 9.04 -7.43
N ALA A 90 -0.36 8.25 -7.17
CA ALA A 90 -1.67 8.46 -7.79
C ALA A 90 -2.30 9.80 -7.36
N ALA A 91 -2.25 10.17 -6.07
CA ALA A 91 -2.71 11.47 -5.59
C ALA A 91 -1.91 12.63 -6.21
N LEU A 92 -0.59 12.50 -6.35
CA LEU A 92 0.24 13.48 -7.04
C LEU A 92 -0.16 13.63 -8.52
N ALA A 93 -0.46 12.52 -9.20
CA ALA A 93 -0.95 12.55 -10.57
C ALA A 93 -2.32 13.25 -10.67
N VAL A 94 -3.22 13.04 -9.72
CA VAL A 94 -4.50 13.78 -9.65
C VAL A 94 -4.26 15.29 -9.56
N LEU A 95 -3.38 15.74 -8.66
CA LEU A 95 -3.04 17.15 -8.54
C LEU A 95 -2.40 17.70 -9.82
N ALA A 96 -1.53 16.93 -10.48
CA ALA A 96 -0.90 17.33 -11.74
C ALA A 96 -1.93 17.52 -12.85
N PHE A 97 -2.90 16.61 -12.99
CA PHE A 97 -3.97 16.75 -13.97
C PHE A 97 -4.91 17.90 -13.66
N GLN A 98 -5.27 18.12 -12.39
CA GLN A 98 -6.08 19.27 -11.99
C GLN A 98 -5.38 20.61 -12.30
N LEU A 99 -4.06 20.68 -12.11
CA LEU A 99 -3.28 21.84 -12.49
C LEU A 99 -3.27 22.04 -14.01
N ALA A 100 -3.01 20.97 -14.77
CA ALA A 100 -2.96 21.03 -16.23
C ALA A 100 -4.32 21.45 -16.82
N ASP A 101 -5.41 20.89 -16.31
CA ASP A 101 -6.78 21.23 -16.72
C ASP A 101 -7.09 22.72 -16.48
N LYS A 102 -6.76 23.22 -15.28
CA LYS A 102 -6.95 24.64 -14.92
C LYS A 102 -6.20 25.62 -15.84
N HIS A 103 -5.13 25.17 -16.48
CA HIS A 103 -4.33 25.95 -17.42
C HIS A 103 -4.58 25.58 -18.89
N GLY A 104 -5.47 24.64 -19.19
CA GLY A 104 -5.75 24.18 -20.55
C GLY A 104 -4.57 23.46 -21.23
N VAL A 105 -3.68 22.83 -20.45
CA VAL A 105 -2.44 22.18 -20.94
C VAL A 105 -2.43 20.66 -20.72
N THR A 106 -3.60 20.04 -20.51
CA THR A 106 -3.73 18.59 -20.28
C THR A 106 -3.09 17.76 -21.39
N GLU A 107 -3.31 18.14 -22.66
CA GLU A 107 -2.69 17.44 -23.80
C GLU A 107 -1.16 17.49 -23.77
N ALA A 108 -0.58 18.64 -23.41
CA ALA A 108 0.87 18.81 -23.31
C ALA A 108 1.48 17.97 -22.18
N LEU A 109 0.75 17.82 -21.06
CA LEU A 109 1.14 16.95 -19.95
C LEU A 109 1.08 15.47 -20.38
N THR A 110 -0.03 15.04 -20.97
CA THR A 110 -0.20 13.65 -21.43
C THR A 110 0.81 13.28 -22.52
N ALA A 111 1.18 14.21 -23.39
CA ALA A 111 2.23 13.99 -24.40
C ALA A 111 3.59 13.57 -23.82
N GLN A 112 3.86 13.86 -22.54
CA GLN A 112 5.09 13.43 -21.86
C GLN A 112 5.16 11.93 -21.61
N GLN A 113 4.09 11.16 -21.85
CA GLN A 113 4.05 9.69 -21.68
C GLN A 113 5.14 8.93 -22.45
N VAL A 114 5.75 9.54 -23.47
CA VAL A 114 6.89 8.98 -24.21
C VAL A 114 8.14 8.82 -23.34
N ARG A 115 8.17 9.50 -22.18
CA ARG A 115 9.29 9.44 -21.25
C ARG A 115 9.13 8.26 -20.29
N GLY A 116 10.25 7.60 -19.96
CA GLY A 116 10.25 6.48 -19.01
C GLY A 116 9.87 6.87 -17.57
N ASP A 117 9.92 8.16 -17.23
CA ASP A 117 9.57 8.72 -15.92
C ASP A 117 8.12 9.23 -15.84
N ALA A 118 7.34 9.17 -16.93
CA ALA A 118 5.98 9.72 -16.95
C ALA A 118 5.01 8.99 -16.02
N GLY A 119 5.26 7.72 -15.72
CA GLY A 119 4.54 6.97 -14.69
C GLY A 119 3.02 7.04 -14.84
N SER A 120 2.35 7.66 -13.86
CA SER A 120 0.88 7.78 -13.78
C SER A 120 0.28 8.91 -14.62
N LEU A 121 1.08 9.62 -15.43
CA LEU A 121 0.64 10.80 -16.21
C LEU A 121 0.14 10.46 -17.63
N GLN A 122 -0.15 9.20 -17.91
CA GLN A 122 -0.49 8.72 -19.25
C GLN A 122 -1.98 8.87 -19.59
N ASP A 123 -2.85 8.88 -18.59
CA ASP A 123 -4.30 8.89 -18.78
C ASP A 123 -4.93 10.11 -18.07
N PRO A 124 -5.39 11.14 -18.80
CA PRO A 124 -6.02 12.31 -18.21
C PRO A 124 -7.36 12.02 -17.53
N SER A 125 -7.97 10.85 -17.76
CA SER A 125 -9.19 10.42 -17.06
C SER A 125 -8.92 9.81 -15.67
N LEU A 126 -7.65 9.67 -15.27
CA LEU A 126 -7.24 9.11 -13.98
C LEU A 126 -7.97 9.72 -12.78
N PRO A 127 -8.12 11.06 -12.64
CA PRO A 127 -8.86 11.63 -11.51
C PRO A 127 -10.28 11.07 -11.39
N ASP A 128 -11.01 10.94 -12.49
CA ASP A 128 -12.39 10.46 -12.49
C ASP A 128 -12.49 8.95 -12.20
N GLN A 129 -11.55 8.16 -12.69
CA GLN A 129 -11.47 6.74 -12.36
C GLN A 129 -11.25 6.54 -10.85
N LEU A 130 -10.40 7.37 -10.24
CA LEU A 130 -10.02 7.25 -8.84
C LEU A 130 -11.10 7.74 -7.86
N ARG A 131 -12.08 8.54 -8.28
CA ARG A 131 -13.24 8.92 -7.44
C ARG A 131 -13.92 7.72 -6.80
N ARG A 132 -14.01 6.60 -7.53
CA ARG A 132 -14.68 5.36 -7.09
C ARG A 132 -14.00 4.69 -5.89
N VAL A 133 -12.71 4.95 -5.68
CA VAL A 133 -11.91 4.34 -4.60
C VAL A 133 -11.41 5.35 -3.57
N ALA A 134 -11.53 6.65 -3.86
CA ALA A 134 -11.03 7.74 -3.01
C ALA A 134 -11.57 7.68 -1.57
N TRP A 135 -12.84 7.28 -1.40
CA TRP A 135 -13.47 7.15 -0.07
C TRP A 135 -12.79 6.11 0.82
N ARG A 136 -12.25 5.04 0.25
CA ARG A 136 -11.51 4.03 1.00
C ARG A 136 -10.05 4.41 1.19
N TRP A 137 -9.44 5.07 0.20
CA TRP A 137 -8.03 5.45 0.29
C TRP A 137 -7.77 6.63 1.22
N GLY A 138 -8.72 7.55 1.41
CA GLY A 138 -8.58 8.67 2.35
C GLY A 138 -8.21 8.20 3.77
N PRO A 139 -9.03 7.37 4.43
CA PRO A 139 -8.72 6.81 5.75
C PRO A 139 -7.41 6.02 5.81
N GLU A 140 -7.07 5.28 4.74
CA GLU A 140 -5.79 4.55 4.69
C GLU A 140 -4.58 5.49 4.80
N PHE A 141 -4.67 6.76 4.36
CA PHE A 141 -3.57 7.72 4.56
C PHE A 141 -3.46 8.24 6.00
N ASP A 142 -4.53 8.18 6.79
CA ASP A 142 -4.46 8.48 8.22
C ASP A 142 -3.64 7.38 8.93
N GLU A 143 -3.95 6.11 8.64
CA GLU A 143 -3.18 4.96 9.16
C GLU A 143 -1.71 4.98 8.72
N LEU A 144 -1.43 5.39 7.47
CA LEU A 144 -0.06 5.55 6.97
C LEU A 144 0.68 6.69 7.70
N ALA A 145 0.01 7.81 7.99
CA ALA A 145 0.60 8.90 8.76
C ALA A 145 0.92 8.45 10.19
N GLU A 146 0.01 7.73 10.85
CA GLU A 146 0.26 7.13 12.17
C GLU A 146 1.43 6.13 12.12
N THR A 147 1.51 5.32 11.07
CA THR A 147 2.62 4.36 10.87
C THR A 147 3.97 5.07 10.73
N LEU A 148 4.00 6.21 10.04
CA LEU A 148 5.21 7.04 9.93
C LEU A 148 5.59 7.66 11.28
N ASP A 149 4.62 8.19 12.02
CA ASP A 149 4.85 8.77 13.36
C ASP A 149 5.38 7.73 14.35
N ASP A 150 4.76 6.54 14.40
CA ASP A 150 5.19 5.41 15.24
C ASP A 150 6.64 4.99 14.92
N ALA A 151 7.08 5.19 13.68
CA ALA A 151 8.45 4.94 13.23
C ALA A 151 9.41 6.14 13.42
N GLY A 152 8.92 7.28 13.92
CA GLY A 152 9.70 8.50 14.09
C GLY A 152 10.05 9.19 12.76
N LEU A 153 9.21 9.03 11.74
CA LEU A 153 9.39 9.60 10.39
C LEU A 153 8.41 10.75 10.11
N GLU A 154 8.74 11.56 9.10
CA GLU A 154 7.91 12.67 8.65
C GLU A 154 6.61 12.20 7.99
N SER A 155 5.48 12.55 8.60
CA SER A 155 4.13 12.09 8.21
C SER A 155 3.28 13.16 7.52
N ASP A 156 3.75 14.42 7.47
CA ASP A 156 3.00 15.54 6.91
C ASP A 156 2.66 15.36 5.42
N ALA A 157 3.55 14.73 4.65
CA ALA A 157 3.27 14.40 3.25
C ALA A 157 2.08 13.44 3.13
N ALA A 158 1.98 12.42 3.99
CA ALA A 158 0.85 11.50 3.99
C ALA A 158 -0.45 12.24 4.35
N ARG A 159 -0.43 13.11 5.37
CA ARG A 159 -1.58 13.93 5.75
C ARG A 159 -2.01 14.89 4.63
N ALA A 160 -1.06 15.48 3.91
CA ALA A 160 -1.37 16.34 2.77
C ALA A 160 -2.00 15.55 1.61
N LEU A 161 -1.47 14.37 1.30
CA LEU A 161 -2.01 13.49 0.25
C LEU A 161 -3.40 12.94 0.59
N ARG A 162 -3.70 12.73 1.88
CA ARG A 162 -5.06 12.41 2.34
C ARG A 162 -6.09 13.44 1.86
N LEU A 163 -5.74 14.73 1.86
CA LEU A 163 -6.65 15.80 1.45
C LEU A 163 -7.03 15.71 -0.03
N VAL A 164 -6.14 15.16 -0.86
CA VAL A 164 -6.43 14.90 -2.28
C VAL A 164 -7.58 13.91 -2.39
N TRP A 165 -7.53 12.80 -1.64
CA TRP A 165 -8.59 11.78 -1.65
C TRP A 165 -9.92 12.33 -1.15
N THR A 166 -9.89 13.16 -0.10
CA THR A 166 -11.11 13.77 0.47
C THR A 166 -11.78 14.74 -0.49
N LYS A 167 -11.01 15.43 -1.35
CA LYS A 167 -11.55 16.32 -2.37
C LYS A 167 -12.00 15.59 -3.64
N LEU A 168 -11.58 14.33 -3.81
CA LEU A 168 -11.87 13.53 -5.00
C LEU A 168 -13.16 12.72 -4.84
N THR A 169 -13.55 12.38 -3.61
CA THR A 169 -14.89 11.89 -3.24
C THR A 169 -15.95 12.96 -3.40
#